data_AF-A0A134CKS2-F1
#
_entry.id   AF-A0A134CKS2-F1
#
_cell.length_a   1.000
_cell.length_b   1.000
_cell.length_c   1.000
_cell.angle_alpha   90.00
_cell.angle_beta   90.00
_cell.angle_gamma   90.00
#
_symmetry.space_group_name_H-M   'P 1'
#
loop_
_entity.id
_entity.type
_entity.pdbx_description
1 polymer ?
#
loop_
_entity_poly.entity_id
_entity_poly.type
_entity_poly.pdbx_seq_one_letter_code
_entity_poly.pdbx_strand_id
1 'polypeptide(L)'
;MDIQVHYVKKDLYEIGKTEIKSPQDNLIPVYDIDRTICNIIIDRDKIDKQIFIEALKRYFKSQNKNLRRIIKYSRLFKIEDEIRKYMEVLS
;
A
#
# COMPACT_ATOMS: atom_id res chain seq x y z
N MET A 1 17.50 -12.79 11.07
CA MET A 1 17.04 -11.65 10.26
C MET A 1 16.16 -12.25 9.20
N ASP A 2 14.86 -12.28 9.44
CA ASP A 2 13.92 -12.96 8.56
C ASP A 2 13.56 -12.03 7.40
N ILE A 3 13.82 -12.47 6.18
CA ILE A 3 13.51 -11.72 4.97
C ILE A 3 12.15 -12.19 4.47
N GLN A 4 11.18 -11.29 4.41
CA GLN A 4 9.89 -11.56 3.78
C GLN A 4 9.93 -11.13 2.32
N VAL A 5 9.69 -12.07 1.42
CA VAL A 5 9.72 -11.84 -0.04
C VAL A 5 8.30 -11.92 -0.59
N HIS A 6 7.90 -10.89 -1.34
CA HIS A 6 6.60 -10.81 -2.00
C HIS A 6 6.80 -10.76 -3.51
N TYR A 7 6.04 -11.57 -4.25
CA TYR A 7 6.10 -11.65 -5.71
C TYR A 7 4.86 -11.01 -6.34
N VAL A 8 5.07 -10.26 -7.41
CA VAL A 8 4.00 -9.67 -8.22
C VAL A 8 4.32 -9.84 -9.70
N LYS A 9 3.32 -9.72 -10.56
CA LYS A 9 3.55 -9.72 -12.01
C LYS A 9 4.42 -8.53 -12.42
N LYS A 10 5.24 -8.71 -13.46
CA LYS A 10 6.24 -7.72 -13.90
C LYS A 10 5.63 -6.37 -14.26
N ASP A 11 4.46 -6.36 -14.88
CA ASP A 11 3.68 -5.16 -15.21
C ASP A 11 3.18 -4.41 -13.97
N LEU A 12 2.92 -5.12 -12.86
CA LEU A 12 2.50 -4.55 -11.59
C LEU A 12 3.67 -4.13 -10.69
N TYR A 13 4.88 -4.61 -10.97
CA TYR A 13 6.07 -4.36 -10.17
C TYR A 13 6.52 -2.89 -10.23
N GLU A 14 6.43 -2.24 -11.38
CA GLU A 14 6.85 -0.84 -11.53
C GLU A 14 5.85 0.16 -10.93
N ILE A 15 4.62 -0.28 -10.65
CA ILE A 15 3.55 0.61 -10.22
C ILE A 15 3.82 1.13 -8.80
N GLY A 16 3.85 2.45 -8.68
CA GLY A 16 3.98 3.15 -7.39
C GLY A 16 5.40 3.13 -6.84
N LYS A 17 6.42 2.73 -7.61
CA LYS A 17 7.81 2.90 -7.19
C LYS A 17 8.16 4.38 -7.06
N THR A 18 8.88 4.70 -6.00
CA THR A 18 9.44 6.01 -5.68
C THR A 18 10.73 5.81 -4.92
N GLU A 19 11.42 6.89 -4.59
CA GLU A 19 12.61 6.85 -3.73
C GLU A 19 12.35 7.59 -2.42
N ILE A 20 12.98 7.12 -1.34
CA ILE A 20 13.09 7.84 -0.08
C ILE A 20 14.55 7.88 0.35
N LYS A 21 14.90 8.87 1.19
CA LYS A 21 16.19 8.89 1.86
C LYS A 21 16.17 7.97 3.08
N SER A 22 17.17 7.11 3.17
CA SER A 22 17.49 6.38 4.38
C SER A 22 17.97 7.32 5.49
N PRO A 23 18.04 6.85 6.76
CA PRO A 23 18.66 7.63 7.84
C PRO A 23 20.13 8.02 7.58
N GLN A 24 20.80 7.33 6.65
CA GLN A 24 22.17 7.63 6.20
C GLN A 24 22.21 8.40 4.86
N ASP A 25 21.12 9.09 4.50
CA ASP A 25 20.97 9.92 3.28
C ASP A 25 21.09 9.22 1.92
N ASN A 26 21.25 7.89 1.88
CA ASN A 26 21.18 7.13 0.62
C ASN A 26 19.73 7.06 0.10
N LEU A 27 19.56 7.19 -1.22
CA LEU A 27 18.27 6.98 -1.88
C LEU A 27 17.96 5.48 -2.00
N ILE A 28 16.77 5.09 -1.55
CA ILE A 28 16.29 3.71 -1.55
C ILE A 28 14.97 3.63 -2.32
N PRO A 29 14.84 2.70 -3.29
CA PRO A 29 13.58 2.47 -3.97
C PRO A 29 12.56 1.84 -3.01
N VAL A 30 11.37 2.42 -2.96
CA VAL A 30 10.24 1.96 -2.16
C VAL A 30 8.94 2.08 -2.95
N TYR A 31 7.85 1.53 -2.44
CA TYR A 31 6.52 1.82 -2.95
C TYR A 31 5.92 3.02 -2.23
N ASP A 32 5.17 3.85 -2.95
CA ASP A 32 4.39 4.94 -2.37
C ASP A 32 3.27 4.42 -1.45
N ILE A 33 2.66 5.33 -0.70
CA ILE A 33 1.71 4.95 0.35
C ILE A 33 0.44 4.31 -0.21
N ASP A 34 0.01 4.71 -1.42
CA ASP A 34 -1.22 4.21 -2.05
C ASP A 34 -0.99 2.80 -2.60
N ARG A 35 0.20 2.53 -3.14
CA ARG A 35 0.63 1.19 -3.55
C ARG A 35 0.84 0.26 -2.37
N THR A 36 1.41 0.79 -1.29
CA THR A 36 1.67 0.06 -0.04
C THR A 36 0.36 -0.39 0.62
N ILE A 37 -0.65 0.47 0.72
CA ILE A 37 -1.93 0.05 1.31
C ILE A 37 -2.67 -0.97 0.45
N CYS A 38 -2.53 -0.91 -0.87
CA CYS A 38 -3.04 -1.97 -1.75
C CYS A 38 -2.39 -3.32 -1.44
N ASN A 39 -1.06 -3.37 -1.23
CA ASN A 39 -0.37 -4.61 -0.83
C ASN A 39 -0.88 -5.13 0.51
N ILE A 40 -1.06 -4.25 1.50
CA ILE A 40 -1.55 -4.63 2.83
C ILE A 40 -2.96 -5.25 2.74
N ILE A 41 -3.84 -4.73 1.87
CA ILE A 41 -5.17 -5.29 1.64
C ILE A 41 -5.11 -6.65 0.94
N ILE A 42 -4.23 -6.82 -0.04
CA ILE A 42 -4.05 -8.08 -0.77
C ILE A 42 -3.52 -9.18 0.17
N ASP A 43 -2.53 -8.85 1.00
CA ASP A 43 -1.88 -9.79 1.91
C ASP A 43 -2.54 -9.82 3.31
N ARG A 44 -3.77 -9.33 3.47
CA ARG A 44 -4.44 -9.18 4.78
C ARG A 44 -4.43 -10.45 5.64
N ASP A 45 -4.53 -11.62 5.01
CA ASP A 45 -4.60 -12.91 5.71
C ASP A 45 -3.21 -13.38 6.22
N LYS A 46 -2.12 -12.73 5.76
CA LYS A 46 -0.74 -12.97 6.18
C LYS A 46 -0.21 -11.92 7.16
N ILE A 47 -1.01 -10.90 7.46
CA ILE A 47 -0.63 -9.77 8.30
C ILE A 47 -1.37 -9.92 9.63
N ASP A 48 -0.66 -9.65 10.73
CA ASP A 48 -1.30 -9.58 12.03
C ASP A 48 -2.48 -8.57 12.02
N LYS A 49 -3.61 -8.99 12.58
CA LYS A 49 -4.87 -8.23 12.51
C LYS A 49 -4.73 -6.81 13.08
N GLN A 50 -3.95 -6.62 14.14
CA GLN A 50 -3.75 -5.31 14.74
C GLN A 50 -2.93 -4.40 13.82
N ILE A 51 -1.86 -4.94 13.22
CA ILE A 51 -1.03 -4.24 12.23
C ILE A 51 -1.88 -3.83 11.01
N PHE A 52 -2.72 -4.75 10.51
CA PHE A 52 -3.61 -4.48 9.38
C PHE A 52 -4.58 -3.31 9.66
N ILE A 53 -5.27 -3.36 10.80
CA ILE A 53 -6.24 -2.32 11.19
C ILE A 53 -5.53 -0.97 11.38
N GLU A 54 -4.36 -0.97 12.00
CA GLU A 54 -3.58 0.24 12.21
C GLU A 54 -3.12 0.87 10.89
N ALA A 55 -2.62 0.05 9.96
CA ALA A 55 -2.20 0.53 8.64
C ALA A 55 -3.34 1.18 7.87
N LEU A 56 -4.54 0.56 7.85
CA LEU A 56 -5.73 1.15 7.24
C LEU A 56 -6.07 2.51 7.86
N LYS A 57 -6.17 2.58 9.20
CA LYS A 57 -6.48 3.83 9.90
C LYS A 57 -5.45 4.92 9.62
N ARG A 58 -4.15 4.59 9.66
CA ARG A 58 -3.06 5.53 9.37
C ARG A 58 -3.13 6.02 7.92
N TYR A 59 -3.38 5.14 6.97
CA TYR A 59 -3.51 5.50 5.56
C TYR A 59 -4.69 6.45 5.32
N PHE A 60 -5.90 6.11 5.77
CA PHE A 60 -7.09 6.93 5.52
C PHE A 60 -7.04 8.29 6.24
N LYS A 61 -6.39 8.38 7.40
CA LYS A 61 -6.15 9.66 8.09
C LYS A 61 -5.00 10.49 7.50
N SER A 62 -4.15 9.91 6.65
CA SER A 62 -3.01 10.60 6.06
C SER A 62 -3.45 11.73 5.13
N GLN A 63 -2.73 12.85 5.17
CA GLN A 63 -2.86 13.96 4.20
C GLN A 63 -2.11 13.65 2.90
N ASN A 64 -1.19 12.69 2.92
CA ASN A 64 -0.36 12.34 1.76
C ASN A 64 -1.06 11.33 0.83
N LYS A 65 -2.27 10.87 1.17
CA LYS A 65 -3.04 9.93 0.34
C LYS A 65 -3.52 10.62 -0.93
N ASN A 66 -3.49 9.90 -2.05
CA ASN A 66 -4.03 10.42 -3.30
C ASN A 66 -5.20 9.54 -3.76
N LEU A 67 -6.42 10.05 -3.58
CA LEU A 67 -7.65 9.31 -3.88
C LEU A 67 -7.75 8.85 -5.34
N ARG A 68 -7.26 9.66 -6.29
CA ARG A 68 -7.24 9.27 -7.70
C ARG A 68 -6.24 8.14 -7.96
N ARG A 69 -5.07 8.20 -7.31
CA ARG A 69 -4.00 7.19 -7.47
C ARG A 69 -4.39 5.87 -6.82
N ILE A 70 -4.94 5.86 -5.61
CA ILE A 70 -5.38 4.61 -4.97
C ILE A 70 -6.48 3.91 -5.75
N ILE A 71 -7.46 4.63 -6.32
CA ILE A 71 -8.49 4.02 -7.18
C ILE A 71 -7.88 3.46 -8.48
N LYS A 72 -6.89 4.14 -9.05
CA LYS A 72 -6.15 3.62 -10.22
C LYS A 72 -5.42 2.32 -9.86
N TYR A 73 -4.70 2.29 -8.73
CA TYR A 73 -3.95 1.12 -8.31
C TYR A 73 -4.88 -0.03 -7.95
N SER A 74 -5.94 0.22 -7.18
CA SER A 74 -6.89 -0.81 -6.76
C SER A 74 -7.53 -1.54 -7.93
N ARG A 75 -7.82 -0.85 -9.04
CA ARG A 75 -8.28 -1.47 -10.31
C ARG A 75 -7.27 -2.44 -10.89
N LEU A 76 -6.00 -2.04 -10.97
CA LEU A 76 -4.92 -2.87 -11.49
C LEU A 76 -4.73 -4.14 -10.65
N PHE A 77 -4.88 -4.01 -9.33
CA PHE A 77 -4.77 -5.12 -8.37
C PHE A 77 -6.10 -5.86 -8.13
N LYS A 78 -7.20 -5.44 -8.77
CA LYS A 78 -8.55 -6.03 -8.64
C LYS A 78 -9.09 -6.02 -7.21
N ILE A 79 -8.84 -4.94 -6.47
CA ILE A 79 -9.30 -4.71 -5.08
C ILE A 79 -10.07 -3.39 -4.93
N GLU A 80 -10.64 -2.86 -6.02
CA GLU A 80 -11.35 -1.56 -5.98
C GLU A 80 -12.52 -1.57 -4.99
N ASP A 81 -13.28 -2.67 -4.95
CA ASP A 81 -14.45 -2.79 -4.09
C ASP A 81 -14.07 -2.78 -2.60
N GLU A 82 -13.00 -3.47 -2.21
CA GLU A 82 -12.45 -3.43 -0.85
C GLU A 82 -12.03 -2.02 -0.47
N ILE A 83 -11.32 -1.33 -1.37
CA ILE A 83 -10.82 0.03 -1.14
C ILE A 83 -11.99 0.99 -0.94
N ARG A 84 -13.04 0.88 -1.76
CA ARG A 84 -14.25 1.71 -1.63
C ARG A 84 -14.97 1.46 -0.30
N LYS A 85 -15.13 0.19 0.10
CA LYS A 85 -15.72 -0.15 1.41
C LYS A 85 -14.94 0.47 2.56
N TYR A 86 -13.61 0.42 2.53
CA TYR A 86 -12.81 1.03 3.58
C TYR A 86 -12.87 2.56 3.54
N MET A 87 -12.92 3.17 2.35
CA MET A 87 -13.12 4.60 2.22
C MET A 87 -14.44 5.05 2.86
N GLU A 88 -15.54 4.34 2.64
CA GLU A 88 -16.85 4.69 3.21
C GLU A 88 -16.86 4.68 4.74
N VAL A 89 -16.07 3.80 5.36
CA VAL A 89 -16.05 3.62 6.82
C VAL A 89 -14.98 4.46 7.51
N LEU A 90 -13.84 4.70 6.86
CA LEU A 90 -12.63 5.25 7.49
C LEU A 90 -12.19 6.63 6.98
N SER A 91 -12.84 7.18 5.95
CA SER A 91 -12.52 8.53 5.43
C SER A 91 -12.89 9.63 6.40
#